data_AF-A0A958LYR0-F1
#
_entry.id   AF-A0A958LYR0-F1
#
_cell.length_a   1.000
_cell.length_b   1.000
_cell.length_c   1.000
_cell.angle_alpha   90.00
_cell.angle_beta   90.00
_cell.angle_gamma   90.00
#
_symmetry.space_group_name_H-M   'P 1'
#
loop_
_entity.id
_entity.type
_entity.pdbx_description
1 polymer ?
#
loop_
_entity_poly.entity_id
_entity_poly.type
_entity_poly.pdbx_seq_one_letter_code
_entity_poly.pdbx_strand_id
1 'polypeptide(L)'
;MKFQKLIAILFFISIGLVVVVSVPHLKSSVKDFFLNEKRIILAKVQGQVSEDGDRFVILKIRQKDEIFLEIYKEQPKTEQLDFIQKIIIPEKNEGSFTFRGEITNLAFADIDNDSYMEILVPVFNADMTPRLHTFKYNLATDRFEPMP
;
A
#
# COMPACT_ATOMS: atom_id res chain seq x y z
N MET A 1 -44.19 28.19 -9.06
CA MET A 1 -43.71 28.13 -7.65
C MET A 1 -42.57 27.14 -7.40
N LYS A 2 -42.55 25.93 -7.99
CA LYS A 2 -41.43 24.97 -7.78
C LYS A 2 -40.09 25.43 -8.37
N PHE A 3 -40.10 26.12 -9.52
CA PHE A 3 -38.89 26.57 -10.21
C PHE A 3 -38.14 27.70 -9.47
N GLN A 4 -38.87 28.68 -8.92
CA GLN A 4 -38.28 29.76 -8.10
C GLN A 4 -37.63 29.24 -6.82
N LYS A 5 -38.21 28.20 -6.19
CA LYS A 5 -37.60 27.55 -5.03
C LYS A 5 -36.29 26.84 -5.40
N LEU A 6 -36.24 26.18 -6.57
CA LEU A 6 -35.03 25.53 -7.07
C LEU A 6 -33.90 26.55 -7.32
N ILE A 7 -34.22 27.68 -7.95
CA ILE A 7 -33.25 28.76 -8.21
C ILE A 7 -32.72 29.34 -6.90
N ALA A 8 -33.59 29.60 -5.92
CA ALA A 8 -33.18 30.10 -4.62
C ALA A 8 -32.23 29.13 -3.91
N ILE A 9 -32.52 27.83 -3.95
CA ILE A 9 -31.64 26.80 -3.37
C ILE A 9 -30.28 26.79 -4.07
N LEU A 10 -30.24 26.79 -5.40
CA LEU A 10 -29.00 26.82 -6.17
C LEU A 10 -28.16 28.08 -5.86
N PHE A 11 -28.82 29.23 -5.70
CA PHE A 11 -28.17 30.49 -5.37
C PHE A 11 -27.52 30.45 -3.97
N PHE A 12 -28.21 29.91 -2.97
CA PHE A 12 -27.62 29.75 -1.64
C PHE A 12 -26.46 28.73 -1.63
N ILE A 13 -26.56 27.66 -2.43
CA ILE A 13 -25.46 26.70 -2.60
C ILE A 13 -24.25 27.36 -3.27
N SER A 14 -24.46 28.21 -4.29
CA SER A 14 -23.35 28.90 -4.96
C SER A 14 -22.65 29.88 -4.04
N ILE A 15 -23.41 30.64 -3.23
CA ILE A 15 -22.84 31.54 -2.21
C ILE A 15 -22.03 30.73 -1.20
N GLY A 16 -22.57 29.60 -0.72
CA GLY A 16 -21.84 28.71 0.19
C GLY A 16 -20.52 28.22 -0.39
N LEU A 17 -20.50 27.81 -1.66
CA LEU A 17 -19.29 27.38 -2.36
C LEU A 17 -18.24 28.50 -2.46
N VAL A 18 -18.66 29.73 -2.76
CA VAL A 18 -17.75 30.89 -2.84
C VAL A 18 -17.10 31.19 -1.48
N VAL A 19 -17.86 31.08 -0.39
CA VAL A 19 -17.33 31.27 0.98
C VAL A 19 -16.31 30.18 1.31
N VAL A 20 -16.61 28.92 1.00
CA VAL A 20 -15.69 27.79 1.23
C VAL A 20 -14.38 27.95 0.47
N VAL A 21 -14.41 28.42 -0.78
CA VAL A 21 -13.20 28.64 -1.60
C VAL A 21 -12.40 29.85 -1.13
N SER A 22 -13.07 30.90 -0.62
CA SER A 22 -12.45 32.16 -0.21
C SER A 22 -11.75 32.10 1.15
N VAL A 23 -12.14 31.17 2.04
CA VAL A 23 -11.54 31.01 3.36
C VAL A 23 -10.43 29.96 3.30
N PRO A 24 -9.14 30.32 3.48
CA PRO A 24 -8.01 29.39 3.31
C PRO A 24 -8.11 28.14 4.19
N HIS A 25 -8.62 28.28 5.41
CA HIS A 25 -8.77 27.18 6.35
C HIS A 25 -9.92 26.22 6.00
N LEU A 26 -11.03 26.72 5.45
CA LEU A 26 -12.12 25.87 4.95
C LEU A 26 -11.69 25.17 3.67
N LYS A 27 -10.98 25.88 2.79
CA LYS A 27 -10.37 25.32 1.58
C LYS A 27 -9.41 24.18 1.91
N SER A 28 -8.52 24.34 2.90
CA SER A 28 -7.62 23.26 3.32
C SER A 28 -8.40 22.08 3.89
N SER A 29 -9.41 22.30 4.73
CA SER A 29 -10.21 21.20 5.31
C SER A 29 -11.02 20.43 4.26
N VAL A 30 -11.58 21.11 3.25
CA VAL A 30 -12.26 20.45 2.13
C VAL A 30 -11.24 19.72 1.25
N LYS A 31 -10.09 20.33 0.98
CA LYS A 31 -9.00 19.69 0.25
C LYS A 31 -8.51 18.43 0.99
N ASP A 32 -8.34 18.49 2.30
CA ASP A 32 -7.90 17.36 3.12
C ASP A 32 -8.98 16.29 3.24
N PHE A 33 -10.27 16.66 3.24
CA PHE A 33 -11.38 15.70 3.23
C PHE A 33 -11.47 14.95 1.88
N PHE A 34 -11.28 15.64 0.75
CA PHE A 34 -11.36 15.04 -0.59
C PHE A 34 -10.05 14.45 -1.10
N LEU A 35 -8.89 14.91 -0.61
CA LEU A 35 -7.56 14.49 -1.04
C LEU A 35 -6.77 13.75 0.04
N ASN A 36 -7.38 13.33 1.16
CA ASN A 36 -6.73 12.40 2.10
C ASN A 36 -6.63 10.99 1.48
N GLU A 37 -5.84 10.87 0.42
CA GLU A 37 -5.24 9.62 0.01
C GLU A 37 -4.10 9.28 0.98
N LYS A 38 -4.43 9.17 2.27
CA LYS A 38 -3.44 8.97 3.31
C LYS A 38 -2.76 7.62 3.06
N ARG A 39 -1.49 7.68 2.63
CA ARG A 39 -0.61 6.52 2.50
C ARG A 39 -0.20 6.07 3.90
N ILE A 40 -0.55 4.85 4.28
CA ILE A 40 -0.24 4.24 5.57
C ILE A 40 0.70 3.07 5.31
N ILE A 41 1.90 3.10 5.89
CA ILE A 41 2.79 1.94 5.89
C ILE A 41 2.28 0.97 6.96
N LEU A 42 1.82 -0.20 6.53
CA LEU A 42 1.31 -1.25 7.41
C LEU A 42 2.44 -2.09 7.99
N ALA A 43 3.45 -2.40 7.17
CA ALA A 43 4.61 -3.17 7.58
C ALA A 43 5.84 -2.85 6.73
N LYS A 44 7.03 -3.08 7.28
CA LYS A 44 8.32 -2.99 6.62
C LYS A 44 9.15 -4.23 6.95
N VAL A 45 9.74 -4.84 5.94
CA VAL A 45 10.79 -5.86 6.09
C VAL A 45 11.98 -5.49 5.24
N GLN A 46 13.16 -5.95 5.64
CA GLN A 46 14.41 -5.72 4.92
C GLN A 46 15.32 -6.94 5.06
N GLY A 47 16.07 -7.27 4.02
CA GLY A 47 16.97 -8.43 4.03
C GLY A 47 17.68 -8.61 2.71
N GLN A 48 18.69 -9.48 2.70
CA GLN A 48 19.33 -9.94 1.46
C GLN A 48 18.48 -11.04 0.84
N VAL A 49 18.37 -11.06 -0.49
CA VAL A 49 17.54 -12.05 -1.20
C VAL A 49 18.17 -13.45 -1.24
N SER A 50 19.48 -13.54 -1.07
CA SER A 50 20.29 -14.78 -0.92
C SER A 50 21.59 -14.42 -0.20
N GLU A 51 22.46 -15.38 0.12
CA GLU A 51 23.70 -15.15 0.89
C GLU A 51 24.60 -14.04 0.31
N ASP A 52 24.77 -14.01 -1.00
CA ASP A 52 25.53 -12.98 -1.74
C ASP A 52 24.62 -12.05 -2.58
N GLY A 53 23.32 -12.10 -2.32
CA GLY A 53 22.31 -11.41 -3.11
C GLY A 53 22.14 -9.94 -2.76
N ASP A 54 21.40 -9.24 -3.62
CA ASP A 54 20.99 -7.86 -3.37
C ASP A 54 20.15 -7.73 -2.11
N ARG A 55 20.26 -6.58 -1.46
CA ARG A 55 19.48 -6.23 -0.29
C ARG A 55 18.23 -5.46 -0.71
N PHE A 56 17.09 -5.86 -0.16
CA PHE A 56 15.80 -5.26 -0.46
C PHE A 56 15.15 -4.66 0.77
N VAL A 57 14.38 -3.59 0.55
CA VAL A 57 13.41 -3.03 1.48
C VAL A 57 12.02 -3.19 0.88
N ILE A 58 11.14 -3.87 1.60
CA ILE A 58 9.78 -4.18 1.15
C ILE A 58 8.81 -3.50 2.11
N LEU A 59 7.90 -2.71 1.56
CA LEU A 59 6.87 -2.00 2.30
C LEU A 59 5.50 -2.53 1.91
N LYS A 60 4.69 -2.92 2.90
CA LYS A 60 3.26 -3.15 2.72
C LYS A 60 2.52 -1.86 3.05
N ILE A 61 1.73 -1.37 2.12
CA ILE A 61 1.12 -0.04 2.18
C ILE A 61 -0.38 -0.15 1.95
N ARG A 62 -1.15 0.63 2.71
CA ARG A 62 -2.56 0.93 2.44
C ARG A 62 -2.69 2.36 1.94
N GLN A 63 -3.36 2.54 0.82
CA GLN A 63 -3.73 3.87 0.31
C GLN A 63 -5.15 3.77 -0.25
N LYS A 64 -6.05 4.63 0.25
CA LYS A 64 -7.50 4.49 0.01
C LYS A 64 -7.98 3.08 0.41
N ASP A 65 -8.52 2.35 -0.56
CA ASP A 65 -9.03 0.98 -0.43
C ASP A 65 -8.07 -0.07 -0.99
N GLU A 66 -6.84 0.32 -1.36
CA GLU A 66 -5.87 -0.57 -1.98
C GLU A 66 -4.79 -0.97 -0.97
N ILE A 67 -4.45 -2.25 -0.94
CA ILE A 67 -3.23 -2.76 -0.31
C ILE A 67 -2.25 -3.11 -1.42
N PHE A 68 -1.00 -2.70 -1.29
CA PHE A 68 0.05 -3.04 -2.23
C PHE A 68 1.42 -3.13 -1.56
N LEU A 69 2.35 -3.75 -2.26
CA LEU A 69 3.76 -3.76 -1.91
C LEU A 69 4.51 -2.73 -2.74
N GLU A 70 5.44 -2.01 -2.12
CA GLU A 70 6.52 -1.31 -2.82
C GLU A 70 7.84 -1.98 -2.44
N ILE A 71 8.62 -2.33 -3.46
CA ILE A 71 9.87 -3.06 -3.32
C ILE A 71 11.00 -2.17 -3.82
N TYR A 72 11.99 -2.00 -2.97
CA TYR A 72 13.18 -1.20 -3.25
C TYR A 72 14.43 -2.06 -3.10
N LYS A 73 15.41 -1.83 -3.96
CA LYS A 73 16.74 -2.41 -3.88
C LYS A 73 17.68 -1.39 -3.25
N GLU A 74 18.43 -1.81 -2.24
CA GLU A 74 19.37 -0.97 -1.51
C GLU A 74 20.73 -1.02 -2.19
N GLN A 75 21.26 0.14 -2.59
CA GLN A 75 22.59 0.21 -3.18
C GLN A 75 23.68 -0.08 -2.12
N PRO A 76 24.61 -1.02 -2.36
CA PRO A 76 25.56 -1.50 -1.35
C PRO A 76 26.48 -0.44 -0.73
N LYS A 77 26.67 0.72 -1.38
CA LYS A 77 27.65 1.74 -0.98
C LYS A 77 27.04 3.03 -0.44
N THR A 78 25.75 3.28 -0.71
CA THR A 78 25.13 4.60 -0.52
C THR A 78 23.86 4.54 0.32
N GLU A 79 23.37 3.34 0.66
CA GLU A 79 22.07 3.10 1.31
C GLU A 79 20.89 3.73 0.53
N GLN A 80 21.12 4.11 -0.73
CA GLN A 80 20.07 4.64 -1.59
C GLN A 80 19.12 3.52 -1.99
N LEU A 81 17.83 3.85 -1.98
CA LEU A 81 16.76 2.92 -2.31
C LEU A 81 16.29 3.15 -3.74
N ASP A 82 16.62 2.21 -4.62
CA ASP A 82 16.14 2.18 -6.00
C ASP A 82 14.79 1.46 -6.05
N PHE A 83 13.75 2.15 -6.54
CA PHE A 83 12.43 1.53 -6.69
C PHE A 83 12.46 0.46 -7.80
N ILE A 84 12.03 -0.75 -7.46
CA ILE A 84 12.04 -1.90 -8.37
C ILE A 84 10.63 -2.16 -8.92
N GLN A 85 9.66 -2.33 -8.03
CA GLN A 85 8.31 -2.67 -8.44
C GLN A 85 7.24 -2.33 -7.40
N LYS A 86 6.01 -2.18 -7.89
CA LYS A 86 4.79 -2.12 -7.09
C LYS A 86 3.94 -3.35 -7.40
N ILE A 87 3.52 -4.09 -6.38
CA ILE A 87 2.62 -5.25 -6.53
C ILE A 87 1.28 -4.90 -5.88
N ILE A 88 0.21 -4.88 -6.65
CA ILE A 88 -1.14 -4.66 -6.12
C ILE A 88 -1.66 -5.98 -5.52
N ILE A 89 -2.15 -5.92 -4.29
CA ILE A 89 -2.83 -7.05 -3.66
C ILE A 89 -4.34 -6.88 -3.89
N PRO A 90 -5.03 -7.85 -4.51
CA PRO A 90 -6.46 -7.71 -4.84
C PRO A 90 -7.35 -7.50 -3.61
N GLU A 91 -6.97 -8.11 -2.49
CA GLU A 91 -7.71 -8.04 -1.24
C GLU A 91 -7.49 -6.70 -0.51
N LYS A 92 -8.59 -6.14 0.02
CA LYS A 92 -8.59 -4.87 0.77
C LYS A 92 -8.34 -5.04 2.27
N ASN A 93 -8.57 -6.24 2.80
CA ASN A 93 -8.48 -6.53 4.22
C ASN A 93 -7.09 -7.07 4.55
N GLU A 94 -6.44 -6.45 5.53
CA GLU A 94 -5.12 -6.87 5.99
C GLU A 94 -5.21 -8.09 6.90
N GLY A 95 -4.28 -9.03 6.70
CA GLY A 95 -4.06 -10.16 7.58
C GLY A 95 -2.78 -10.03 8.39
N SER A 96 -2.72 -10.82 9.45
CA SER A 96 -1.54 -11.11 10.24
C SER A 96 -1.46 -12.62 10.46
N PHE A 97 -0.25 -13.13 10.69
CA PHE A 97 -0.03 -14.55 11.01
C PHE A 97 1.16 -14.68 11.95
N THR A 98 1.25 -15.82 12.64
CA THR A 98 2.40 -16.14 13.47
C THR A 98 3.51 -16.71 12.60
N PHE A 99 4.64 -16.03 12.53
CA PHE A 99 5.84 -16.45 11.82
C PHE A 99 7.02 -16.48 12.78
N ARG A 100 7.67 -17.64 12.94
CA ARG A 100 8.80 -17.85 13.87
C ARG A 100 8.51 -17.38 15.31
N GLY A 101 7.27 -17.59 15.78
CA GLY A 101 6.84 -17.22 17.14
C GLY A 101 6.29 -15.81 17.30
N GLU A 102 6.44 -14.95 16.29
CA GLU A 102 6.00 -13.56 16.33
C GLU A 102 4.81 -13.30 15.40
N ILE A 103 3.90 -12.41 15.78
CA ILE A 103 2.80 -12.00 14.91
C ILE A 103 3.32 -10.95 13.94
N THR A 104 3.17 -11.20 12.64
CA THR A 104 3.58 -10.26 11.59
C THR A 104 2.56 -10.14 10.45
N ASN A 105 2.58 -9.00 9.78
CA ASN A 105 1.69 -8.66 8.66
C ASN A 105 2.44 -8.67 7.32
N LEU A 106 3.75 -8.96 7.36
CA LEU A 106 4.67 -9.07 6.22
C LEU A 106 5.92 -9.84 6.68
N ALA A 107 6.37 -10.82 5.90
CA ALA A 107 7.63 -11.50 6.17
C ALA A 107 8.48 -11.59 4.90
N PHE A 108 9.79 -11.69 5.08
CA PHE A 108 10.76 -11.93 4.01
C PHE A 108 11.66 -13.07 4.45
N ALA A 109 11.46 -14.25 3.88
CA ALA A 109 12.08 -15.48 4.33
C ALA A 109 12.06 -16.56 3.24
N ASP A 110 13.10 -17.38 3.24
CA ASP A 110 13.17 -18.62 2.47
C ASP A 110 12.20 -19.66 3.09
N ILE A 111 11.14 -19.99 2.35
CA ILE A 111 10.12 -20.95 2.78
C ILE A 111 10.21 -22.30 2.06
N ASP A 112 10.88 -22.37 0.92
CA ASP A 112 11.02 -23.61 0.13
C ASP A 112 12.44 -24.20 0.17
N ASN A 113 13.36 -23.58 0.91
CA ASN A 113 14.74 -23.95 1.16
C ASN A 113 15.62 -23.98 -0.11
N ASP A 114 15.37 -23.08 -1.06
CA ASP A 114 16.21 -22.93 -2.25
C ASP A 114 17.27 -21.82 -2.13
N SER A 115 17.44 -21.26 -0.92
CA SER A 115 18.36 -20.17 -0.60
C SER A 115 17.98 -18.80 -1.17
N TYR A 116 16.79 -18.66 -1.77
CA TYR A 116 16.20 -17.37 -2.11
C TYR A 116 15.06 -17.03 -1.15
N MET A 117 14.96 -15.74 -0.82
CA MET A 117 13.93 -15.27 0.10
C MET A 117 12.62 -14.95 -0.65
N GLU A 118 11.50 -15.42 -0.12
CA GLU A 118 10.16 -15.05 -0.57
C GLU A 118 9.55 -13.94 0.27
N ILE A 119 8.67 -13.13 -0.36
CA ILE A 119 7.83 -12.16 0.33
C ILE A 119 6.49 -12.82 0.68
N LEU A 120 6.15 -12.84 1.96
CA LEU A 120 4.90 -13.41 2.46
C LEU A 120 3.95 -12.30 2.90
N VAL A 121 2.78 -12.23 2.27
CA VAL A 121 1.79 -11.16 2.47
C VAL A 121 0.43 -11.74 2.91
N PRO A 122 0.16 -11.77 4.22
CA PRO A 122 -1.14 -12.20 4.74
C PRO A 122 -2.24 -11.15 4.45
N VAL A 123 -3.39 -11.59 3.98
CA VAL A 123 -4.61 -10.80 3.74
C VAL A 123 -5.85 -11.62 4.05
N PHE A 124 -7.01 -10.96 4.12
CA PHE A 124 -8.31 -11.63 4.14
C PHE A 124 -9.10 -11.29 2.89
N ASN A 125 -9.81 -12.27 2.32
CA ASN A 125 -10.77 -11.99 1.26
C ASN A 125 -12.02 -11.26 1.79
N ALA A 126 -12.99 -10.98 0.92
CA ALA A 126 -14.24 -10.31 1.29
C ALA A 126 -15.04 -11.10 2.35
N ASP A 127 -14.94 -12.42 2.35
CA ASP A 127 -15.62 -13.33 3.27
C ASP A 127 -14.82 -13.60 4.55
N MET A 128 -13.80 -12.78 4.85
CA MET A 128 -12.90 -12.92 6.01
C MET A 128 -12.15 -14.26 6.07
N THR A 129 -12.00 -14.94 4.94
CA THR A 129 -11.16 -16.14 4.81
C THR A 129 -9.69 -15.72 4.64
N PRO A 130 -8.76 -16.26 5.45
CA PRO A 130 -7.34 -15.92 5.36
C PRO A 130 -6.74 -16.39 4.04
N ARG A 131 -5.85 -15.56 3.48
CA ARG A 131 -5.03 -15.85 2.31
C ARG A 131 -3.60 -15.38 2.56
N LEU A 132 -2.65 -16.09 1.98
CA LEU A 132 -1.24 -15.74 2.01
C LEU A 132 -0.76 -15.64 0.57
N HIS A 133 -0.38 -14.42 0.15
CA HIS A 133 0.32 -14.26 -1.12
C HIS A 133 1.81 -14.46 -0.90
N THR A 134 2.41 -15.29 -1.74
CA THR A 134 3.85 -15.55 -1.75
C THR A 134 4.42 -15.02 -3.06
N PHE A 135 5.47 -14.21 -2.98
CA PHE A 135 6.19 -13.72 -4.15
C PHE A 135 7.66 -14.15 -4.08
N LYS A 136 8.12 -14.82 -5.14
CA LYS A 136 9.48 -15.33 -5.26
C LYS A 136 10.32 -14.42 -6.13
N TYR A 137 11.59 -14.28 -5.77
CA TYR A 137 12.53 -13.51 -6.58
C TYR A 137 12.95 -14.27 -7.84
N ASN A 138 12.81 -13.63 -9.00
CA ASN A 138 13.22 -14.15 -10.29
C ASN A 138 14.48 -13.42 -10.77
N LEU A 139 15.59 -14.15 -10.80
CA LEU A 139 16.92 -13.67 -11.21
C LEU A 139 16.98 -13.18 -12.66
N ALA A 140 16.18 -13.76 -13.55
CA ALA A 140 16.19 -13.38 -14.97
C ALA A 140 15.58 -11.98 -15.18
N THR A 141 14.66 -11.60 -14.30
CA THR A 141 13.90 -10.34 -14.42
C THR A 141 14.29 -9.29 -13.37
N ASP A 142 15.07 -9.64 -12.35
CA ASP A 142 15.36 -8.81 -11.16
C ASP A 142 14.06 -8.29 -10.51
N ARG A 143 13.09 -9.20 -10.34
CA ARG A 143 11.73 -8.89 -9.89
C ARG A 143 11.15 -9.99 -9.02
N PHE A 144 10.15 -9.65 -8.23
CA PHE A 144 9.36 -10.62 -7.46
C PHE A 144 8.09 -10.98 -8.22
N GLU A 145 7.86 -12.28 -8.39
CA GLU A 145 6.74 -12.84 -9.15
C GLU A 145 5.88 -13.75 -8.26
N PRO A 146 4.56 -13.84 -8.49
CA PRO A 146 3.69 -14.72 -7.72
C PRO A 146 4.16 -16.17 -7.80
N MET A 147 4.23 -16.84 -6.66
CA MET A 147 4.44 -18.28 -6.62
C MET A 147 3.10 -18.99 -6.96
N PRO A 148 3.12 -20.04 -7.81
CA PRO A 148 1.91 -20.78 -8.20
C PRO A 148 1.30 -21.60 -7.06
#